data_AF-A0A9D9LUT1-F1
#
_entry.id   AF-A0A9D9LUT1-F1
#
_cell.length_a   1.000
_cell.length_b   1.000
_cell.length_c   1.000
_cell.angle_alpha   90.00
_cell.angle_beta   90.00
_cell.angle_gamma   90.00
#
_symmetry.space_group_name_H-M   'P 1'
#
loop_
_entity.id
_entity.type
_entity.pdbx_description
1 polymer ?
#
loop_
_entity_poly.entity_id
_entity_poly.type
_entity_poly.pdbx_seq_one_letter_code
_entity_poly.pdbx_strand_id
1 'polypeptide(L)'
;MLTLPIKKKWYDMILSGEKREEYRQRSSYWEKRFESLGLLRKGGDGVYKVLNHRTCFVKFRNGYSRNSPFFYAEIKLSIGEGKSEWGAKEGEKYLILTILEIYTEYKILTELQSQVAKGSRYYEALEVAIKALNERKGG
;
A
#
# COMPACT_ATOMS: atom_id res chain seq x y z
N MET A 1 -1.17 11.01 -0.09
CA MET A 1 -0.89 9.56 -0.14
C MET A 1 0.16 9.21 0.91
N LEU A 2 -0.10 8.22 1.75
CA LEU A 2 0.81 7.84 2.83
C LEU A 2 1.96 7.00 2.29
N THR A 3 3.19 7.40 2.59
CA THR A 3 4.40 6.60 2.30
C THR A 3 4.80 5.82 3.54
N LEU A 4 5.01 4.53 3.38
CA LEU A 4 5.35 3.57 4.41
C LEU A 4 6.74 3.00 4.13
N PRO A 5 7.80 3.60 4.70
CA PRO A 5 9.10 2.96 4.77
C PRO A 5 8.98 1.64 5.55
N ILE A 6 9.47 0.56 4.96
CA ILE A 6 9.51 -0.78 5.55
C ILE A 6 10.88 -1.42 5.34
N LYS A 7 11.22 -2.38 6.20
CA LYS A 7 12.48 -3.14 6.10
C LYS A 7 12.49 -3.95 4.79
N LYS A 8 13.67 -4.09 4.18
CA LYS A 8 13.85 -4.83 2.90
C LYS A 8 13.19 -6.21 2.90
N LYS A 9 13.40 -7.00 3.97
CA LYS A 9 12.77 -8.32 4.13
C LYS A 9 11.24 -8.26 3.92
N TRP A 10 10.55 -7.34 4.59
CA TRP A 10 9.11 -7.21 4.50
C TRP A 10 8.66 -6.61 3.18
N TYR A 11 9.45 -5.69 2.63
CA TYR A 11 9.21 -5.13 1.31
C TYR A 11 9.18 -6.22 0.24
N ASP A 12 10.22 -7.05 0.19
CA ASP A 12 10.35 -8.10 -0.80
C ASP A 12 9.22 -9.15 -0.65
N MET A 13 8.91 -9.57 0.59
CA MET A 13 7.83 -10.53 0.86
C MET A 13 6.43 -10.00 0.52
N ILE A 14 6.18 -8.70 0.73
CA ILE A 14 4.90 -8.10 0.31
C ILE A 14 4.85 -8.03 -1.20
N LEU A 15 5.92 -7.55 -1.84
CA LEU A 15 5.99 -7.41 -3.29
C LEU A 15 5.85 -8.74 -4.02
N SER A 16 6.38 -9.83 -3.47
CA SER A 16 6.22 -11.20 -4.01
C SER A 16 4.83 -11.79 -3.76
N GLY A 17 4.03 -11.20 -2.86
CA GLY A 17 2.71 -11.69 -2.47
C GLY A 17 2.73 -12.73 -1.35
N GLU A 18 3.91 -13.15 -0.87
CA GLU A 18 4.06 -14.10 0.25
C GLU A 18 3.50 -13.54 1.56
N LYS A 19 3.70 -12.24 1.79
CA LYS A 19 3.19 -11.52 2.97
C LYS A 19 2.07 -10.57 2.57
N ARG A 20 0.85 -10.87 3.01
CA ARG A 20 -0.37 -10.10 2.67
C ARG A 20 -0.79 -9.07 3.72
N GLU A 21 0.04 -8.82 4.72
CA GLU A 21 -0.23 -7.83 5.78
C GLU A 21 1.01 -7.02 6.13
N GLU A 22 0.86 -5.74 6.47
CA GLU A 22 1.88 -4.93 7.16
C GLU A 22 1.35 -4.49 8.54
N TYR A 23 2.22 -4.49 9.55
CA TYR A 23 1.83 -4.15 10.92
C TYR A 23 2.41 -2.80 11.34
N ARG A 24 1.55 -1.95 11.91
CA ARG A 24 1.98 -0.71 12.57
C ARG A 24 1.55 -0.73 14.02
N GLN A 25 2.45 -0.30 14.90
CA GLN A 25 2.15 -0.16 16.31
C GLN A 25 0.92 0.74 16.48
N ARG A 26 0.03 0.36 17.40
CA ARG A 26 -1.09 1.19 17.80
C ARG A 26 -0.60 2.36 18.66
N SER A 27 -0.11 3.39 17.98
CA SER A 27 0.35 4.63 18.60
C SER A 27 -0.42 5.83 18.05
N SER A 28 -0.48 6.90 18.83
CA SER A 28 -1.14 8.15 18.43
C SER A 28 -0.60 8.72 17.10
N TYR A 29 0.67 8.46 16.78
CA TYR A 29 1.30 8.84 15.52
C TYR A 29 0.67 8.13 14.31
N TRP A 30 0.42 6.82 14.41
CA TRP A 30 -0.17 6.07 13.31
C TRP A 30 -1.68 6.26 13.26
N GLU A 31 -2.35 6.25 14.41
CA GLU A 31 -3.80 6.44 14.49
C GLU A 31 -4.25 7.76 13.84
N LYS A 32 -3.56 8.88 14.13
CA LYS A 32 -3.84 10.17 13.48
C LYS A 32 -3.67 10.15 11.97
N ARG A 33 -2.67 9.42 11.45
CA ARG A 33 -2.46 9.32 10.00
C ARG A 33 -3.57 8.51 9.34
N PHE A 34 -3.95 7.37 9.92
CA PHE A 34 -5.03 6.57 9.35
C PHE A 34 -6.40 7.24 9.52
N GLU A 35 -6.59 8.07 10.55
CA GLU A 35 -7.73 8.98 10.67
C GLU A 35 -7.74 10.00 9.52
N SER A 36 -6.62 10.67 9.23
CA SER A 36 -6.53 11.61 8.09
C SER A 36 -6.76 10.97 6.71
N LEU A 37 -6.58 9.65 6.61
CA LEU A 37 -6.91 8.88 5.41
C LEU A 37 -8.36 8.39 5.39
N GLY A 38 -9.15 8.69 6.42
CA GLY A 38 -10.54 8.25 6.54
C GLY A 38 -10.68 6.74 6.78
N LEU A 39 -9.67 6.09 7.36
CA LEU A 39 -9.70 4.67 7.72
C LEU A 39 -10.00 4.44 9.20
N LEU A 40 -9.73 5.43 10.05
CA LEU A 40 -10.10 5.43 11.46
C LEU A 40 -10.99 6.63 11.76
N ARG A 41 -11.78 6.50 12.83
CA ARG A 41 -12.48 7.61 13.46
C ARG A 41 -12.29 7.54 14.96
N LYS A 42 -11.90 8.64 15.59
CA LYS A 42 -11.88 8.75 17.05
C LYS A 42 -13.31 8.88 17.59
N GLY A 43 -13.71 7.97 18.48
CA GLY A 43 -14.98 8.06 19.19
C GLY A 43 -14.98 9.14 20.26
N GLY A 44 -16.17 9.47 20.79
CA GLY A 44 -16.32 10.37 21.94
C GLY A 44 -15.70 9.82 23.24
N ASP A 45 -15.52 8.50 23.30
CA ASP A 45 -14.76 7.76 24.33
C ASP A 45 -13.23 7.91 24.18
N GLY A 46 -12.77 8.63 23.16
CA GLY A 46 -11.36 8.80 22.84
C GLY A 46 -10.73 7.60 22.14
N VAL A 47 -11.48 6.54 21.85
CA VAL A 47 -10.98 5.30 21.25
C VAL A 47 -11.13 5.33 19.73
N TYR A 48 -10.06 4.98 19.02
CA TYR A 48 -10.10 4.83 17.57
C TYR A 48 -10.83 3.55 17.13
N LYS A 49 -11.78 3.72 16.20
CA LYS A 49 -12.53 2.63 15.55
C LYS A 49 -12.24 2.60 14.06
N VAL A 50 -12.14 1.39 13.50
CA VAL A 50 -11.88 1.17 12.07
C VAL A 50 -13.14 1.40 11.25
N LEU A 51 -13.00 2.06 10.11
CA LEU A 51 -14.06 2.24 9.13
C LEU A 51 -13.98 1.11 8.09
N ASN A 52 -14.51 -0.07 8.43
CA ASN A 52 -14.31 -1.36 7.74
C ASN A 52 -14.75 -1.43 6.26
N HIS A 53 -15.46 -0.43 5.74
CA HIS A 53 -15.91 -0.36 4.35
C HIS A 53 -14.96 0.46 3.45
N ARG A 54 -13.85 0.97 4.01
CA ARG A 54 -12.92 1.84 3.30
C ARG A 54 -11.61 1.11 3.00
N THR A 55 -11.09 1.38 1.81
CA THR A 55 -9.74 1.04 1.39
C THR A 55 -8.98 2.31 1.09
N CYS A 56 -7.66 2.24 1.02
CA CYS A 56 -6.87 3.36 0.54
C CYS A 56 -5.60 2.90 -0.18
N PHE A 57 -5.05 3.80 -1.00
CA PHE A 57 -3.76 3.59 -1.65
C PHE A 57 -2.62 4.09 -0.75
N VAL A 58 -1.63 3.22 -0.54
CA VAL A 58 -0.39 3.54 0.16
C VAL A 58 0.82 3.27 -0.74
N LYS A 59 1.91 3.98 -0.46
CA LYS A 59 3.21 3.78 -1.11
C LYS A 59 4.14 3.03 -0.17
N PHE A 60 4.44 1.77 -0.46
CA PHE A 60 5.48 1.04 0.27
C PHE A 60 6.85 1.37 -0.28
N ARG A 61 7.80 1.72 0.60
CA ARG A 61 9.17 2.11 0.22
C ARG A 61 10.18 1.21 0.92
N ASN A 62 11.17 0.72 0.17
CA ASN A 62 12.23 -0.13 0.67
C ASN A 62 13.27 0.68 1.46
N GLY A 63 12.97 0.99 2.72
CA GLY A 63 13.81 1.82 3.58
C GLY A 63 13.58 3.33 3.45
N TYR A 64 14.54 4.10 3.96
CA TYR A 64 14.41 5.55 4.16
C TYR A 64 15.17 6.42 3.15
N SER A 65 16.06 5.83 2.35
CA SER A 65 16.81 6.57 1.33
C SER A 65 15.86 7.24 0.32
N ARG A 66 16.25 8.41 -0.18
CA ARG A 66 15.48 9.18 -1.17
C ARG A 66 15.22 8.38 -2.45
N ASN A 67 16.17 7.55 -2.86
CA ASN A 67 16.10 6.77 -4.09
C ASN A 67 15.67 5.32 -3.85
N SER A 68 15.10 5.03 -2.67
CA SER A 68 14.64 3.68 -2.35
C SER A 68 13.53 3.24 -3.31
N PRO A 69 13.59 2.02 -3.85
CA PRO A 69 12.50 1.43 -4.62
C PRO A 69 11.17 1.47 -3.86
N PHE A 70 10.08 1.54 -4.61
CA PHE A 70 8.73 1.59 -4.05
C PHE A 70 7.72 0.91 -4.96
N PHE A 71 6.60 0.49 -4.37
CA PHE A 71 5.40 0.10 -5.10
C PHE A 71 4.18 0.71 -4.42
N TYR A 72 3.05 0.72 -5.13
CA TYR A 72 1.77 1.13 -4.57
C TYR A 72 0.95 -0.09 -4.22
N ALA A 73 0.11 0.03 -3.21
CA ALA A 73 -0.84 -1.02 -2.88
C ALA A 73 -2.15 -0.40 -2.41
N GLU A 74 -3.25 -1.06 -2.76
CA GLU A 74 -4.52 -0.85 -2.11
C GLU A 74 -4.56 -1.69 -0.82
N ILE A 75 -4.90 -1.04 0.29
CA ILE A 75 -4.97 -1.70 1.59
C ILE A 75 -6.35 -1.54 2.24
N LYS A 76 -6.68 -2.50 3.09
CA LYS A 76 -7.75 -2.42 4.08
C LYS A 76 -7.15 -2.39 5.48
N LEU A 77 -7.64 -1.49 6.32
CA LEU A 77 -7.18 -1.40 7.71
C LEU A 77 -8.04 -2.30 8.61
N SER A 78 -7.41 -2.90 9.61
CA SER A 78 -8.07 -3.54 10.75
C SER A 78 -7.24 -3.37 12.03
N ILE A 79 -7.79 -3.74 13.18
CA ILE A 79 -7.08 -3.78 14.46
C ILE A 79 -7.17 -5.20 14.99
N GLY A 80 -6.02 -5.80 15.27
CA GLY A 80 -5.94 -7.18 15.72
C GLY A 80 -4.53 -7.57 16.16
N GLU A 81 -4.35 -8.84 16.46
CA GLU A 81 -3.04 -9.40 16.76
C GLU A 81 -2.33 -9.77 15.46
N GLY A 82 -1.03 -9.47 15.41
CA GLY A 82 -0.21 -9.81 14.26
C GLY A 82 0.32 -11.23 14.35
N LYS A 83 0.79 -11.75 13.22
CA LYS A 83 1.41 -13.07 13.11
C LYS A 83 2.87 -13.07 13.59
N SER A 84 3.21 -14.02 14.46
CA SER A 84 4.54 -14.15 15.05
C SER A 84 5.62 -14.43 14.01
N GLU A 85 5.32 -15.20 12.96
CA GLU A 85 6.24 -15.46 11.84
C GLU A 85 6.60 -14.20 11.05
N TRP A 86 5.76 -13.15 11.17
CA TRP A 86 6.00 -11.83 10.59
C TRP A 86 6.49 -10.80 11.61
N GLY A 87 6.92 -11.26 12.78
CA GLY A 87 7.58 -10.45 13.81
C GLY A 87 6.63 -9.70 14.76
N ALA A 88 5.34 -10.06 14.78
CA ALA A 88 4.42 -9.55 15.79
C ALA A 88 4.70 -10.19 17.16
N LYS A 89 4.53 -9.40 18.22
CA LYS A 89 4.59 -9.91 19.59
C LYS A 89 3.23 -10.46 20.00
N GLU A 90 3.25 -11.60 20.68
CA GLU A 90 2.05 -12.26 21.19
C GLU A 90 1.29 -11.34 22.16
N GLY A 91 -0.05 -11.30 22.03
CA GLY A 91 -0.93 -10.45 22.83
C GLY A 91 -0.88 -8.94 22.51
N GLU A 92 0.01 -8.47 21.63
CA GLU A 92 0.02 -7.07 21.19
C GLU A 92 -0.97 -6.82 20.04
N LYS A 93 -1.74 -5.73 20.15
CA LYS A 93 -2.62 -5.26 19.07
C LYS A 93 -1.92 -4.27 18.15
N TYR A 94 -2.03 -4.52 16.86
CA TYR A 94 -1.49 -3.69 15.79
C TYR A 94 -2.61 -3.08 14.95
N LEU A 95 -2.26 -2.00 14.25
CA LEU A 95 -2.96 -1.56 13.06
C LEU A 95 -2.48 -2.46 11.92
N ILE A 96 -3.36 -3.33 11.43
CA ILE A 96 -3.06 -4.32 10.39
C ILE A 96 -3.50 -3.75 9.05
N LEU A 97 -2.56 -3.59 8.13
CA LEU A 97 -2.79 -3.17 6.76
C LEU A 97 -2.82 -4.43 5.90
N THR A 98 -4.01 -4.94 5.60
CA THR A 98 -4.19 -6.05 4.68
C THR A 98 -3.99 -5.56 3.25
N ILE A 99 -3.06 -6.16 2.51
CA ILE A 99 -2.80 -5.85 1.11
C ILE A 99 -3.86 -6.54 0.24
N LEU A 100 -4.68 -5.73 -0.44
CA LEU A 100 -5.69 -6.19 -1.37
C LEU A 100 -5.11 -6.39 -2.76
N GLU A 101 -4.38 -5.37 -3.24
CA GLU A 101 -3.81 -5.36 -4.57
C GLU A 101 -2.50 -4.57 -4.60
N ILE A 102 -1.53 -5.01 -5.40
CA ILE A 102 -0.22 -4.40 -5.59
C ILE A 102 -0.13 -3.84 -7.00
N TYR A 103 0.29 -2.59 -7.12
CA TYR A 103 0.49 -1.89 -8.38
C TYR A 103 1.98 -1.60 -8.54
N THR A 104 2.62 -2.41 -9.37
CA THR A 104 3.97 -2.16 -9.88
C THR A 104 3.89 -1.44 -11.21
N GLU A 105 4.97 -0.77 -11.61
CA GLU A 105 5.04 -0.17 -12.95
C GLU A 105 4.80 -1.20 -14.06
N TYR A 106 5.31 -2.43 -13.89
CA TYR A 106 5.07 -3.53 -14.83
C TYR A 106 3.58 -3.87 -14.94
N LYS A 107 2.89 -4.09 -13.80
CA LYS A 107 1.46 -4.43 -13.81
C LYS A 107 0.62 -3.32 -14.43
N ILE A 108 0.90 -2.06 -14.08
CA ILE A 108 0.23 -0.88 -14.66
C ILE A 108 0.44 -0.87 -16.18
N LEU A 109 1.68 -1.02 -16.65
CA LEU A 109 1.99 -1.05 -18.08
C LEU A 109 1.22 -2.15 -18.81
N THR A 110 1.17 -3.37 -18.27
CA THR A 110 0.44 -4.49 -18.89
C THR A 110 -1.06 -4.23 -18.94
N GLU A 111 -1.65 -3.68 -17.88
CA GLU A 111 -3.07 -3.32 -17.86
C GLU A 111 -3.40 -2.20 -18.84
N LEU A 112 -2.55 -1.17 -18.93
CA LEU A 112 -2.71 -0.08 -19.89
C LEU A 112 -2.60 -0.58 -21.33
N GLN A 113 -1.60 -1.41 -21.64
CA GLN A 113 -1.45 -2.05 -22.95
C GLN A 113 -2.68 -2.89 -23.33
N SER A 114 -3.26 -3.63 -22.39
CA SER A 114 -4.50 -4.37 -22.64
C SER A 114 -5.68 -3.45 -22.93
N GLN A 115 -5.80 -2.31 -22.24
CA GLN A 115 -6.88 -1.34 -22.51
C GLN A 115 -6.74 -0.65 -23.87
N VAL A 116 -5.51 -0.31 -24.25
CA VAL A 116 -5.16 0.21 -25.58
C VAL A 116 -5.56 -0.80 -26.66
N ALA A 117 -5.17 -2.07 -26.51
CA ALA A 117 -5.54 -3.14 -27.43
C ALA A 117 -7.06 -3.38 -27.53
N LYS A 118 -7.82 -3.06 -26.48
CA LYS A 118 -9.29 -3.16 -26.45
C LYS A 118 -10.02 -1.93 -27.00
N GLY A 119 -9.30 -0.95 -27.56
CA GLY A 119 -9.91 0.24 -28.14
C GLY A 119 -10.51 1.20 -27.11
N SER A 120 -9.84 1.39 -25.97
CA SER A 120 -10.26 2.35 -24.95
C SER A 120 -10.45 3.76 -25.54
N ARG A 121 -11.50 4.46 -25.10
CA ARG A 121 -11.82 5.85 -25.50
C ARG A 121 -10.67 6.83 -25.25
N TYR A 122 -9.71 6.46 -24.40
CA TYR A 122 -8.54 7.28 -24.05
C TYR A 122 -7.24 6.79 -24.71
N TYR A 123 -7.32 6.05 -25.83
CA TYR A 123 -6.19 5.41 -26.49
C TYR A 123 -4.93 6.29 -26.62
N GLU A 124 -5.07 7.50 -27.18
CA GLU A 124 -3.95 8.43 -27.37
C GLU A 124 -3.26 8.82 -26.05
N ALA A 125 -4.05 9.11 -25.01
CA ALA A 125 -3.52 9.46 -23.70
C ALA A 125 -2.84 8.26 -23.03
N LEU A 126 -3.36 7.04 -23.24
CA LEU A 126 -2.76 5.82 -22.71
C LEU A 126 -1.43 5.49 -23.40
N GLU A 127 -1.31 5.68 -24.72
CA GLU A 127 -0.05 5.48 -25.43
C GLU A 127 1.05 6.42 -24.95
N VAL A 128 0.73 7.71 -24.74
CA VAL A 128 1.67 8.69 -24.18
C VAL A 128 2.12 8.28 -22.78
N ALA A 129 1.18 7.84 -21.92
CA ALA A 129 1.51 7.37 -20.58
C ALA A 129 2.42 6.12 -20.60
N ILE A 130 2.13 5.16 -21.48
CA ILE A 130 2.96 3.95 -21.66
C ILE A 130 4.37 4.33 -22.13
N LYS A 131 4.52 5.24 -23.10
CA LYS A 131 5.82 5.70 -23.58
C LYS A 131 6.64 6.35 -22.46
N ALA A 132 6.04 7.28 -21.72
CA ALA A 132 6.71 7.95 -20.60
C ALA A 132 7.14 7.00 -19.47
N LEU A 133 6.37 5.93 -19.21
CA LEU A 133 6.71 4.91 -18.23
C LEU A 133 7.87 4.01 -18.71
N ASN A 134 7.92 3.67 -20.00
CA ASN A 134 9.00 2.86 -20.56
C ASN A 134 10.33 3.62 -20.60
N GLU A 135 10.32 4.92 -20.93
CA GLU A 135 11.52 5.78 -20.93
C GLU A 135 12.18 5.85 -19.54
N ARG A 136 11.40 5.78 -18.45
CA ARG A 136 11.91 5.76 -17.07
C ARG A 136 12.62 4.47 -16.68
N LYS A 137 12.41 3.36 -17.39
CA LYS A 137 13.09 2.08 -17.14
C LYS A 137 14.44 1.96 -17.82
N GLY A 138 14.72 2.83 -18.80
CA GLY A 138 15.93 2.77 -19.65
C GLY A 138 17.10 3.64 -19.20
N GLY A 139 17.01 4.34 -18.07
CA GLY A 139 18.07 5.21 -17.52
C GLY A 139 18.35 4.90 -16.07
#